data_AF-A0A2P7QV95-F1
#
_entry.id   AF-A0A2P7QV95-F1
#
_cell.length_a   1.000
_cell.length_b   1.000
_cell.length_c   1.000
_cell.angle_alpha   90.00
_cell.angle_beta   90.00
_cell.angle_gamma   90.00
#
_symmetry.space_group_name_H-M   'P 1'
#
loop_
_entity.id
_entity.type
_entity.pdbx_description
1 polymer ?
#
loop_
_entity_poly.entity_id
_entity_poly.type
_entity_poly.pdbx_seq_one_letter_code
_entity_poly.pdbx_strand_id
1 'polypeptide(L)' 'MRIGDEIRFHSLRAMAELERATDAGCTQAARAHFGLSQLHLERMHHLAAIEAGIDKPRRPSLSAAA' A
#
# COMPACT_ATOMS: atom_id res chain seq x y z
N MET A 1 -1.26 -5.04 -17.31
CA MET A 1 -1.74 -5.84 -16.17
C MET A 1 -3.16 -5.39 -15.85
N ARG A 2 -4.10 -6.29 -15.47
CA ARG A 2 -5.47 -5.89 -15.13
C ARG A 2 -5.50 -5.28 -13.72
N ILE A 3 -6.43 -4.36 -13.43
CA ILE A 3 -6.52 -3.71 -12.09
C ILE A 3 -6.66 -4.74 -10.97
N GLY A 4 -7.49 -5.78 -11.15
CA GLY A 4 -7.58 -6.89 -10.20
C GLY A 4 -6.26 -7.64 -9.96
N ASP A 5 -5.36 -7.73 -10.94
CA ASP A 5 -4.04 -8.33 -10.75
C ASP A 5 -3.12 -7.44 -9.89
N GLU A 6 -3.21 -6.11 -10.07
CA GLU A 6 -2.47 -5.12 -9.27
C GLU A 6 -2.97 -5.10 -7.81
N ILE A 7 -4.30 -5.17 -7.60
CA ILE A 7 -4.93 -5.27 -6.27
C ILE A 7 -4.41 -6.51 -5.54
N ARG A 8 -4.45 -7.67 -6.22
CA ARG A 8 -3.94 -8.93 -5.66
C ARG A 8 -2.44 -8.84 -5.36
N PHE A 9 -1.64 -8.28 -6.27
CA PHE A 9 -0.21 -8.10 -6.07
C PHE A 9 0.07 -7.27 -4.81
N HIS A 10 -0.56 -6.10 -4.67
CA HIS A 10 -0.34 -5.24 -3.52
C HIS A 10 -0.86 -5.84 -2.22
N SER A 11 -1.98 -6.58 -2.23
CA SER A 11 -2.44 -7.33 -1.06
C SER A 11 -1.42 -8.38 -0.60
N LEU A 12 -0.89 -9.20 -1.51
CA LEU A 12 0.12 -10.20 -1.18
C LEU A 12 1.42 -9.59 -0.67
N ARG A 13 1.86 -8.47 -1.28
CA ARG A 13 3.05 -7.76 -0.83
C ARG A 13 2.86 -7.15 0.56
N ALA A 14 1.69 -6.57 0.84
CA ALA A 14 1.39 -6.04 2.16
C ALA A 14 1.49 -7.10 3.26
N MET A 15 0.95 -8.30 3.01
CA MET A 15 1.04 -9.44 3.95
C MET A 15 2.48 -9.92 4.12
N ALA A 16 3.23 -10.08 3.02
CA ALA A 16 4.62 -10.53 3.08
C ALA A 16 5.51 -9.55 3.87
N GLU A 17 5.28 -8.23 3.76
CA GLU A 17 6.02 -7.25 4.57
C GLU A 17 5.60 -7.29 6.04
N LEU A 18 4.34 -7.62 6.38
CA LEU A 18 3.92 -7.83 7.78
C LEU A 18 4.64 -9.03 8.41
N GLU A 19 4.75 -10.15 7.69
CA GLU A 19 5.50 -11.33 8.14
C GLU A 19 6.99 -10.99 8.35
N ARG A 20 7.59 -10.22 7.43
CA ARG A 20 8.98 -9.76 7.61
C ARG A 20 9.13 -8.82 8.80
N ALA A 21 8.11 -8.02 9.12
CA ALA A 21 8.14 -7.15 10.30
C ALA A 21 8.16 -7.97 11.59
N THR A 22 7.47 -9.11 11.64
CA THR A 22 7.47 -10.00 12.82
C THR A 22 8.80 -10.72 13.00
N ASP A 23 9.48 -11.03 11.89
CA ASP A 23 10.79 -11.72 11.90
C ASP A 23 11.99 -10.76 11.99
N ALA A 24 11.74 -9.45 12.02
CA ALA A 24 12.79 -8.45 12.00
C ALA A 24 13.62 -8.46 13.31
N GLY A 25 14.94 -8.56 13.18
CA GLY A 25 15.87 -8.62 14.31
C GLY A 25 16.03 -7.30 15.09
N CYS A 26 15.40 -6.21 14.66
CA CYS A 26 15.38 -4.95 15.40
C CYS A 26 14.14 -4.10 15.09
N THR A 27 13.81 -3.20 16.01
CA THR A 27 12.64 -2.31 15.91
C THR A 27 12.68 -1.41 14.67
N GLN A 28 13.86 -0.96 14.26
CA GLN A 28 14.00 -0.10 13.08
C GLN A 28 13.63 -0.86 11.80
N ALA A 29 14.08 -2.10 11.65
CA ALA A 29 13.72 -2.95 10.52
C ALA A 29 12.23 -3.31 10.54
N ALA A 30 11.67 -3.66 11.70
CA ALA A 30 10.23 -3.92 11.83
C ALA A 30 9.39 -2.72 11.38
N ARG A 31 9.75 -1.50 11.81
CA ARG A 31 9.07 -0.26 11.39
C ARG A 31 9.16 0.00 9.88
N ALA A 32 10.30 -0.28 9.26
CA ALA A 32 10.45 -0.15 7.82
C ALA A 32 9.50 -1.10 7.08
N HIS A 33 9.43 -2.36 7.50
CA HIS A 33 8.51 -3.35 6.94
C HIS A 33 7.04 -2.99 7.16
N PHE A 34 6.66 -2.48 8.34
CA PHE A 34 5.31 -1.94 8.57
C PHE A 34 4.98 -0.78 7.60
N GLY A 35 5.91 0.15 7.39
CA GLY A 35 5.73 1.24 6.43
C GLY A 35 5.54 0.74 4.99
N LEU A 36 6.32 -0.24 4.56
CA LEU A 36 6.16 -0.86 3.23
C LEU A 36 4.82 -1.58 3.09
N SER A 37 4.38 -2.28 4.14
CA SER A 37 3.05 -2.91 4.16
C SER A 37 1.94 -1.87 3.98
N GLN A 38 2.01 -0.78 4.73
CA GLN A 38 1.05 0.31 4.65
C GLN A 38 0.98 0.92 3.24
N LEU A 39 2.12 1.19 2.60
CA LEU A 39 2.18 1.71 1.24
C LEU A 39 1.48 0.78 0.23
N HIS A 40 1.64 -0.53 0.38
CA HIS A 40 0.95 -1.50 -0.45
C HIS A 40 -0.56 -1.52 -0.20
N LEU A 41 -1.01 -1.43 1.06
CA LEU A 41 -2.43 -1.34 1.40
C LEU A 41 -3.08 -0.07 0.84
N GLU A 42 -2.44 1.09 1.00
CA GLU A 42 -2.92 2.35 0.44
C GLU A 42 -3.08 2.27 -1.07
N ARG A 43 -2.11 1.68 -1.77
CA ARG A 43 -2.17 1.48 -3.21
C ARG A 43 -3.28 0.52 -3.62
N MET A 44 -3.44 -0.59 -2.88
CA MET A 44 -4.50 -1.56 -3.10
C MET A 44 -5.89 -0.92 -2.92
N HIS A 45 -6.09 -0.12 -1.86
CA HIS A 45 -7.34 0.59 -1.63
C HIS A 45 -7.65 1.62 -2.72
N HIS A 46 -6.65 2.38 -3.18
CA HIS A 46 -6.82 3.31 -4.28
C HIS A 46 -7.23 2.61 -5.58
N LEU A 47 -6.59 1.49 -5.90
CA LEU A 47 -6.94 0.69 -7.08
C LEU A 47 -8.35 0.07 -6.97
N ALA A 48 -8.73 -0.41 -5.78
CA ALA A 48 -10.08 -0.92 -5.54
C ALA A 48 -11.14 0.18 -5.69
N ALA A 49 -10.84 1.41 -5.27
CA ALA A 49 -11.72 2.56 -5.47
C ALA A 49 -11.88 2.93 -6.95
N ILE A 50 -10.80 2.84 -7.74
CA ILE A 50 -10.85 3.00 -9.20
C ILE A 50 -11.69 1.89 -9.84
N GLU A 51 -11.47 0.63 -9.48
CA GLU A 51 -12.19 -0.52 -10.02
C GLU A 51 -13.69 -0.45 -9.73
N ALA A 52 -14.07 0.00 -8.53
CA ALA A 52 -15.45 0.22 -8.13
C ALA A 52 -16.09 1.48 -8.78
N GLY A 53 -15.34 2.27 -9.54
CA GLY A 53 -15.80 3.53 -10.13
C GLY A 53 -16.09 4.62 -9.09
N ILE A 54 -15.57 4.46 -7.86
CA ILE A 54 -15.74 5.39 -6.74
C ILE A 54 -14.73 6.54 -6.86
N ASP A 55 -13.57 6.32 -7.48
CA ASP A 55 -12.52 7.33 -7.68
C ASP A 55 -12.52 7.86 -9.13
N LYS A 56 -13.11 9.04 -9.34
CA LYS A 56 -12.71 9.94 -10.45
C LYS A 56 -11.40 10.61 -10.02
N PRO A 57 -10.40 10.79 -10.91
CA PRO A 57 -9.04 11.15 -10.54
C PRO A 57 -9.01 12.32 -9.56
N ARG A 58 -8.73 12.01 -8.30
CA ARG A 58 -8.52 13.02 -7.26
C ARG A 58 -7.21 13.72 -7.60
N ARG A 59 -7.30 14.98 -8.03
CA ARG A 59 -6.11 15.81 -8.26
C ARG A 59 -5.21 15.72 -7.02
N PRO A 60 -3.90 15.53 -7.17
CA PRO A 60 -2.99 15.56 -6.03
C PRO A 60 -3.18 16.91 -5.35
N SER A 61 -3.69 16.91 -4.12
CA SER A 61 -3.58 18.09 -3.27
C SER A 61 -2.10 18.23 -2.96
N LEU A 62 -1.43 19.10 -3.72
CA LEU A 62 -0.14 19.65 -3.34
C LEU A 62 -0.34 20.39 -2.00
N SER A 63 -0.19 19.67 -0.90
CA SER A 63 0.19 20.24 0.38
C SER A 63 1.62 19.80 0.67
N ALA A 64 2.50 20.27 -0.19
CA ALA A 64 3.87 20.59 0.18
C ALA A 64 3.89 22.11 0.35
N ALA A 65 3.56 22.60 1.55
CA ALA A 65 3.91 23.92 2.07
C ALA A 65 3.25 24.12 3.45
N ALA A 66 3.99 23.78 4.52
CA ALA A 66 4.14 24.55 5.75
C ALA A 66 5.03 23.76 6.72
#